data_AF-A0A2U1AYV5-F1
#
_entry.id   AF-A0A2U1AYV5-F1
#
_cell.length_a   1.000
_cell.length_b   1.000
_cell.length_c   1.000
_cell.angle_alpha   90.00
_cell.angle_beta   90.00
_cell.angle_gamma   90.00
#
_symmetry.space_group_name_H-M   'P 1'
#
loop_
_entity.id
_entity.type
_entity.pdbx_description
1 polymer ?
#
loop_
_entity_poly.entity_id
_entity_poly.type
_entity_poly.pdbx_seq_one_letter_code
_entity_poly.pdbx_strand_id
1 'polypeptide(L)'
;MKRTLLLLFGILLLAGCATHPQDKLYPDVKVSRLLRVIDGDTFACDIDEHSAIAGKNISIRLRGINTPELRSGNPEERKSANLEKQRLSREK
;
A
#
# COMPACT_ATOMS: atom_id res chain seq x y z
N MET A 1 -47.13 -14.31 24.95
CA MET A 1 -46.28 -13.23 25.50
C MET A 1 -44.82 -13.64 25.66
N LYS A 2 -44.48 -14.67 26.46
CA LYS A 2 -43.07 -15.12 26.65
C LYS A 2 -42.37 -15.61 25.37
N ARG A 3 -43.08 -16.36 24.51
CA ARG A 3 -42.55 -16.84 23.21
C ARG A 3 -42.34 -15.71 22.20
N THR A 4 -43.25 -14.74 22.19
CA THR A 4 -43.14 -13.54 21.34
C THR A 4 -41.98 -12.66 21.78
N LEU A 5 -41.73 -12.55 23.09
CA LEU A 5 -40.58 -11.85 23.65
C LEU A 5 -39.25 -12.54 23.31
N LEU A 6 -39.21 -13.88 23.37
CA LEU A 6 -38.03 -14.66 22.97
C LEU A 6 -37.69 -14.50 21.47
N LEU A 7 -38.70 -14.46 20.60
CA LEU A 7 -38.51 -14.22 19.17
C LEU A 7 -37.97 -12.81 18.89
N LEU A 8 -38.52 -11.79 19.55
CA LEU A 8 -38.03 -10.41 19.43
C LEU A 8 -36.59 -10.28 19.92
N PHE A 9 -36.23 -10.95 21.02
CA PHE A 9 -34.87 -10.95 21.54
C PHE A 9 -33.88 -11.67 20.61
N GLY A 10 -34.31 -12.76 19.98
CA GLY A 10 -33.52 -13.46 18.96
C GLY A 10 -33.26 -12.59 17.72
N ILE A 11 -34.28 -11.88 17.22
CA ILE A 11 -34.14 -10.96 16.08
C ILE A 11 -33.18 -9.80 16.42
N LEU A 12 -33.25 -9.27 17.64
CA LEU A 12 -32.36 -8.20 18.10
C LEU A 12 -30.88 -8.66 18.16
N LEU A 13 -30.62 -9.90 18.60
CA LEU A 13 -29.28 -10.47 18.61
C LEU A 13 -28.72 -10.69 17.19
N LEU A 14 -29.57 -11.03 16.23
CA LEU A 14 -29.18 -11.25 14.82
C LEU A 14 -28.87 -9.93 14.09
N ALA A 15 -29.53 -8.82 14.45
CA ALA A 15 -29.29 -7.51 13.84
C ALA A 15 -27.92 -6.91 14.20
N GLY A 16 -27.33 -7.29 15.34
CA GLY A 16 -26.01 -6.81 15.79
C GLY A 16 -24.81 -7.38 15.02
N CYS A 17 -25.01 -8.40 14.20
CA CYS A 17 -23.93 -9.08 13.47
C CYS A 17 -23.68 -8.53 12.05
N ALA A 18 -24.38 -7.47 11.64
CA ALA A 18 -24.17 -6.87 10.32
C ALA A 18 -22.84 -6.11 10.29
N THR A 19 -21.80 -6.74 9.75
CA THR A 19 -20.53 -6.06 9.43
C THR A 19 -20.75 -5.14 8.23
N HIS A 20 -20.56 -3.83 8.41
CA HIS A 20 -20.57 -2.90 7.29
C HIS A 20 -19.41 -3.20 6.33
N PRO A 21 -19.66 -3.37 5.02
CA PRO A 21 -18.59 -3.48 4.05
C PRO A 21 -17.77 -2.17 4.09
N GLN A 22 -16.46 -2.31 4.27
CA GLN A 22 -15.53 -1.19 4.17
C GLN A 22 -15.17 -1.01 2.69
N ASP A 23 -15.43 0.18 2.15
CA ASP A 23 -15.13 0.49 0.73
C ASP A 23 -13.63 0.53 0.43
N LYS A 24 -12.77 0.73 1.46
CA LYS A 24 -11.32 0.74 1.32
C LYS A 24 -10.70 -0.56 1.82
N LEU A 25 -9.95 -1.21 0.93
CA LEU A 25 -9.15 -2.40 1.25
C LEU A 25 -7.98 -2.09 2.20
N TYR A 26 -7.44 -0.86 2.13
CA TYR A 26 -6.32 -0.42 2.95
C TYR A 26 -6.59 0.99 3.53
N PRO A 27 -6.14 1.27 4.76
CA PRO A 27 -6.20 2.61 5.32
C PRO A 27 -5.26 3.56 4.58
N ASP A 28 -5.56 4.85 4.64
CA ASP A 28 -4.62 5.88 4.20
C ASP A 28 -3.51 6.01 5.25
N VAL A 29 -2.28 6.18 4.78
CA VAL A 29 -1.08 6.23 5.62
C VAL A 29 -0.20 7.37 5.14
N LYS A 30 0.39 8.12 6.06
CA LYS A 30 1.28 9.23 5.72
C LYS A 30 2.74 8.78 5.79
N VAL A 31 3.49 9.02 4.71
CA VAL A 31 4.94 8.85 4.71
C VAL A 31 5.57 9.93 5.60
N SER A 32 6.28 9.51 6.65
CA SER A 32 6.98 10.42 7.55
C SER A 32 8.26 10.95 6.94
N ARG A 33 9.05 10.08 6.31
CA ARG A 33 10.35 10.43 5.73
C ARG A 33 10.67 9.61 4.50
N LEU A 34 11.03 10.27 3.41
CA LEU A 34 11.62 9.63 2.24
C LEU A 34 13.11 9.39 2.49
N LEU A 35 13.59 8.15 2.34
CA LEU A 35 15.00 7.79 2.54
C LEU A 35 15.78 7.83 1.23
N ARG A 36 15.27 7.16 0.20
CA ARG A 36 15.87 7.11 -1.14
C ARG A 36 14.83 6.69 -2.18
N VAL A 37 15.03 7.14 -3.41
CA VAL A 37 14.33 6.61 -4.58
C VAL A 37 15.16 5.43 -5.10
N ILE A 38 14.51 4.28 -5.33
CA ILE A 38 15.17 3.06 -5.82
C ILE A 38 15.03 3.01 -7.34
N ASP A 39 13.79 3.02 -7.80
CA ASP A 39 13.40 3.01 -9.21
C ASP A 39 12.36 4.11 -9.46
N GLY A 40 11.84 4.23 -10.69
CA GLY A 40 10.88 5.29 -11.02
C GLY A 40 9.51 5.13 -10.35
N ASP A 41 9.18 3.93 -9.89
CA ASP A 41 7.94 3.58 -9.18
C ASP A 41 8.15 3.10 -7.73
N THR A 42 9.41 2.99 -7.29
CA THR A 42 9.77 2.33 -6.03
C THR A 42 10.69 3.19 -5.19
N PHE A 43 10.32 3.41 -3.93
CA PHE A 43 11.11 4.22 -2.99
C PHE A 43 11.15 3.59 -1.60
N ALA A 44 12.20 3.89 -0.85
CA ALA A 44 12.29 3.52 0.55
C ALA A 44 11.91 4.69 1.46
N CYS A 45 11.08 4.42 2.47
CA CYS A 45 10.60 5.43 3.41
C CYS A 45 10.40 4.90 4.82
N ASP A 46 10.15 5.84 5.73
CA ASP A 46 9.65 5.58 7.08
C ASP A 46 8.19 6.03 7.21
N ILE A 47 7.42 5.28 7.99
CA ILE A 47 6.04 5.53 8.39
C ILE A 47 5.95 5.34 9.90
N ASP A 48 5.75 6.43 10.64
CA ASP A 48 5.73 6.40 12.11
C ASP A 48 4.45 5.81 12.70
N GLU A 49 3.38 5.76 11.92
CA GLU A 49 2.08 5.17 12.28
C GLU A 49 2.13 3.63 12.40
N HIS A 50 3.22 3.02 11.93
CA HIS A 50 3.44 1.56 11.95
C HIS A 50 4.47 1.14 12.99
N SER A 51 4.50 -0.16 13.30
CA SER A 51 5.51 -0.73 14.21
C SER A 51 6.93 -0.51 13.66
N ALA A 52 7.94 -0.45 14.52
CA ALA A 52 9.33 -0.26 14.08
C ALA A 52 9.79 -1.30 13.04
N ILE A 53 9.22 -2.51 13.08
CA ILE A 53 9.50 -3.59 12.13
C ILE A 53 8.85 -3.32 10.76
N ALA A 54 7.62 -2.83 10.75
CA ALA A 54 6.83 -2.65 9.52
C ALA A 54 6.83 -1.22 8.97
N GLY A 55 7.35 -0.26 9.73
CA GLY A 55 7.28 1.17 9.41
C GLY A 55 8.63 1.82 9.15
N LYS A 56 9.76 1.15 9.36
CA LYS A 56 11.09 1.77 9.17
C LYS A 56 11.84 1.14 8.00
N ASN A 57 12.44 1.99 7.16
CA ASN A 57 13.20 1.61 5.96
C ASN A 57 12.48 0.59 5.07
N ILE A 58 11.18 0.78 4.88
CA ILE A 58 10.36 -0.08 4.03
C ILE A 58 10.40 0.41 2.58
N SER A 59 10.35 -0.53 1.64
CA SER A 59 10.23 -0.23 0.21
C SER A 59 8.77 -0.24 -0.21
N ILE A 60 8.29 0.85 -0.80
CA ILE A 60 6.94 0.98 -1.33
C ILE A 60 7.01 1.12 -2.84
N ARG A 61 6.19 0.33 -3.55
CA ARG A 61 6.02 0.40 -4.99
C ARG A 61 4.64 0.95 -5.35
N LEU A 62 4.61 1.88 -6.30
CA LEU A 62 3.38 2.48 -6.80
C LEU A 62 2.59 1.48 -7.65
N ARG A 63 1.40 1.09 -7.18
CA ARG A 63 0.56 0.12 -7.88
C ARG A 63 0.13 0.67 -9.25
N GLY A 64 0.30 -0.14 -10.29
CA GLY A 64 -0.11 0.20 -11.66
C GLY A 64 0.94 0.98 -12.45
N ILE A 65 2.05 1.35 -11.83
CA ILE A 65 3.23 1.89 -12.51
C ILE A 65 4.29 0.79 -12.48
N ASN A 66 4.84 0.45 -13.65
CA ASN A 66 5.94 -0.48 -13.77
C ASN A 66 7.07 0.23 -14.52
N THR A 67 8.11 0.61 -13.80
CA THR A 67 9.32 1.19 -14.40
C THR A 67 10.41 0.14 -14.57
N PRO A 68 11.25 0.23 -15.62
CA PRO A 68 12.40 -0.66 -15.76
C PRO A 68 13.32 -0.57 -14.55
N GLU A 69 13.69 -1.71 -13.96
CA GLU A 69 14.50 -1.75 -12.75
C GLU A 69 16.00 -1.55 -13.06
N LEU A 70 16.66 -0.65 -12.33
CA LEU A 70 18.10 -0.40 -12.52
C LEU A 70 18.97 -1.60 -12.14
N ARG A 71 18.46 -2.47 -11.26
CA ARG A 71 19.16 -3.64 -10.73
C ARG A 71 18.62 -4.97 -11.28
N SER A 72 17.82 -4.93 -12.34
CA SER A 72 17.31 -6.16 -12.96
C SER A 72 18.45 -7.09 -13.38
N GLY A 73 18.20 -8.39 -13.23
CA GLY A 73 19.05 -9.44 -13.79
C GLY A 73 19.01 -9.49 -15.32
N ASN A 74 17.97 -8.92 -15.95
CA ASN A 74 17.85 -8.81 -17.39
C ASN A 74 18.67 -7.61 -17.92
N PRO A 75 19.69 -7.83 -18.78
CA PRO A 75 20.52 -6.76 -19.32
C PRO A 75 19.75 -5.72 -20.13
N GLU A 76 18.72 -6.12 -20.88
CA GLU A 76 17.93 -5.21 -21.73
C GLU A 76 17.05 -4.27 -20.88
N GLU A 77 16.46 -4.79 -19.82
CA GLU A 77 15.68 -4.00 -18.87
C GLU A 77 16.57 -3.00 -18.11
N ARG A 78 17.76 -3.43 -17.70
CA ARG A 78 18.73 -2.52 -17.08
C ARG A 78 19.18 -1.43 -18.05
N LYS A 79 19.31 -1.74 -19.34
CA LYS A 79 19.68 -0.76 -20.37
C LYS A 79 18.58 0.29 -20.55
N SER A 80 17.31 -0.12 -20.62
CA SER A 80 16.19 0.82 -20.72
C SER A 80 16.08 1.69 -19.46
N ALA A 81 16.27 1.12 -18.26
CA ALA A 81 16.31 1.86 -17.01
C ALA A 81 17.39 2.96 -16.99
N ASN A 82 18.61 2.62 -17.44
CA ASN A 82 19.70 3.58 -17.50
C ASN A 82 19.48 4.68 -18.55
N LEU A 83 18.90 4.35 -19.70
CA LEU A 83 18.57 5.32 -20.74
C LEU A 83 17.57 6.37 -20.20
N GLU A 84 16.53 5.92 -19.53
CA GLU A 84 15.50 6.81 -18.99
C GLU A 84 16.06 7.73 -17.89
N LYS A 85 16.90 7.17 -17.00
CA LYS A 85 17.61 7.96 -16.00
C LYS A 85 18.48 9.05 -16.61
N GLN A 86 19.20 8.75 -17.71
CA GLN A 86 20.00 9.73 -18.42
C GLN A 86 19.16 10.81 -19.08
N ARG A 87 18.01 10.45 -19.66
CA ARG A 87 17.06 11.40 -20.27
C ARG A 87 16.59 12.41 -19.24
N LEU A 88 16.06 11.94 -18.11
CA LEU A 88 15.57 12.77 -17.01
C LEU A 88 16.66 13.69 -16.41
N SER A 89 17.92 13.23 -16.43
CA SER A 89 19.05 14.02 -15.92
C SER A 89 19.47 15.14 -16.86
N ARG A 90 19.16 15.06 -18.16
CA ARG A 90 19.47 16.09 -19.17
C ARG A 90 18.38 17.15 -19.31
N GLU A 91 17.15 16.84 -18.91
CA GLU A 91 16.01 17.77 -18.94
C GLU A 91 15.92 18.66 -17.67
N LYS A 92 16.80 18.45 -16.69
CA LYS A 92 16.99 19.34 -15.53
C LYS A 92 17.96 20.46 -15.84
#